data_AF-A0A7V4ELQ0-F1
#
_entry.id   AF-A0A7V4ELQ0-F1
#
_cell.length_a   1.000
_cell.length_b   1.000
_cell.length_c   1.000
_cell.angle_alpha   90.00
_cell.angle_beta   90.00
_cell.angle_gamma   90.00
#
_symmetry.space_group_name_H-M   'P 1'
#
loop_
_entity.id
_entity.type
_entity.pdbx_description
1 polymer ?
#
loop_
_entity_poly.entity_id
_entity_poly.type
_entity_poly.pdbx_seq_one_letter_code
_entity_poly.pdbx_strand_id
1 'polypeptide(L)'
;SAAAALAESVKTKVAAQAPAPAAQAILPVAKDQDERIQLSSMRKVIASRLLTSKTTIPHFYLHLEVDAAPLMAIRRQVNDQAEKTHGNKYSVNDFVLKAVISATKIVPAINASFAGDHIVRFANVGLSVAIAVDDGLVTPVIKEAESKSLLAISRAVKDFAARAKDKKLLPNEFDGGTITVSNLGAWGIESFDAIVNPPQAAILSIGAAIEKPVVKNGQIVPGLRMNIGLSCDHRVVDGRHLVDLRRQAEPERRDIRGHQPGAAGHGGGHRPGAAGTGTRHAGGGRGGARHCTRRVRGARAAV
;
A
#
# COMPACT_ATOMS: atom_id res chain seq x y z
N SER A 1 11.38 -25.49 -58.87
CA SER A 1 10.39 -25.65 -57.78
C SER A 1 11.07 -25.33 -56.47
N ALA A 2 10.94 -24.08 -56.01
CA ALA A 2 11.54 -23.58 -54.77
C ALA A 2 10.76 -24.01 -53.51
N ALA A 3 9.78 -24.91 -53.67
CA ALA A 3 8.92 -25.41 -52.60
C ALA A 3 9.35 -26.78 -52.04
N ALA A 4 10.46 -27.35 -52.52
CA ALA A 4 10.90 -28.70 -52.12
C ALA A 4 12.16 -28.75 -51.24
N ALA A 5 12.79 -27.62 -50.93
CA ALA A 5 14.07 -27.57 -50.19
C ALA A 5 13.98 -27.05 -48.74
N LEU A 6 12.77 -26.80 -48.22
CA LEU A 6 12.57 -26.31 -46.84
C LEU A 6 11.88 -27.33 -45.92
N ALA A 7 11.63 -28.56 -46.38
CA ALA A 7 10.87 -29.58 -45.65
C ALA A 7 11.72 -30.62 -44.89
N GLU A 8 13.04 -30.45 -44.80
CA GLU A 8 13.93 -31.50 -44.26
C GLU A 8 14.87 -31.04 -43.14
N SER A 9 14.40 -30.15 -42.25
CA SER A 9 15.17 -29.74 -41.06
C SER A 9 14.44 -29.88 -39.73
N VAL A 10 13.24 -30.47 -39.67
CA VAL A 10 12.51 -30.66 -38.40
C VAL A 10 12.67 -32.10 -37.91
N LYS A 11 13.86 -32.43 -37.42
CA LYS A 11 14.07 -33.59 -36.54
C LYS A 11 15.25 -33.36 -35.58
N THR A 12 15.28 -32.19 -34.95
CA THR A 12 16.14 -31.98 -33.79
C THR A 12 15.44 -32.55 -32.57
N LYS A 13 15.90 -33.73 -32.18
CA LYS A 13 15.59 -34.43 -30.93
C LYS A 13 15.71 -33.44 -29.76
N VAL A 14 14.59 -33.04 -29.19
CA VAL A 14 14.54 -32.33 -27.90
C VAL A 14 15.05 -33.32 -26.85
N ALA A 15 16.34 -33.23 -26.54
CA ALA A 15 16.91 -33.90 -25.38
C ALA A 15 16.22 -33.30 -24.15
N ALA A 16 15.51 -34.12 -23.40
CA ALA A 16 14.96 -33.76 -22.11
C ALA A 16 16.13 -33.27 -21.22
N GLN A 17 16.18 -31.98 -20.96
CA GLN A 17 17.09 -31.41 -19.98
C GLN A 17 16.76 -32.04 -18.63
N ALA A 18 17.74 -32.70 -18.02
CA ALA A 18 17.63 -33.17 -16.65
C ALA A 18 17.25 -31.98 -15.74
N PRO A 19 16.35 -32.16 -14.76
CA PRO A 19 15.98 -31.08 -13.85
C PRO A 19 17.24 -30.54 -13.18
N ALA A 20 17.41 -29.22 -13.24
CA ALA A 20 18.50 -28.54 -12.56
C ALA A 20 18.47 -28.93 -11.06
N PRO A 21 19.63 -29.20 -10.43
CA PRO A 21 19.68 -29.55 -9.03
C PRO A 21 19.02 -28.44 -8.20
N ALA A 22 18.01 -28.82 -7.41
CA ALA A 22 17.34 -27.92 -6.49
C ALA A 22 18.42 -27.28 -5.59
N ALA A 23 18.43 -25.94 -5.52
CA ALA A 23 19.35 -25.21 -4.66
C ALA A 23 19.22 -25.74 -3.23
N GLN A 24 20.32 -26.25 -2.66
CA GLN A 24 20.33 -26.76 -1.30
C GLN A 24 20.01 -25.61 -0.34
N ALA A 25 19.02 -25.80 0.52
CA ALA A 25 18.68 -24.82 1.54
C ALA A 25 19.88 -24.66 2.49
N ILE A 26 20.38 -23.43 2.62
CA ILE A 26 21.42 -23.09 3.59
C ILE A 26 20.76 -23.09 4.96
N LEU A 27 20.95 -24.17 5.72
CA LEU A 27 20.41 -24.33 7.08
C LEU A 27 21.47 -23.93 8.12
N PRO A 28 21.06 -23.29 9.23
CA PRO A 28 21.98 -22.97 10.33
C PRO A 28 22.45 -24.25 11.04
N VAL A 29 23.71 -24.27 11.49
CA VAL A 29 24.25 -25.31 12.37
C VAL A 29 24.09 -24.85 13.82
N ALA A 30 23.14 -25.47 14.54
CA ALA A 30 22.90 -25.16 15.95
C ALA A 30 23.95 -25.82 16.86
N LYS A 31 24.54 -25.04 17.77
CA LYS A 31 25.44 -25.49 18.84
C LYS A 31 24.65 -25.97 20.05
N ASP A 32 25.31 -26.63 21.00
CA ASP A 32 24.65 -27.25 22.17
C ASP A 32 23.99 -26.26 23.12
N GLN A 33 24.51 -25.03 23.18
CA GLN A 33 23.94 -23.92 23.96
C GLN A 33 22.79 -23.19 23.25
N ASP A 34 22.50 -23.55 22.00
CA ASP A 34 21.45 -22.91 21.21
C ASP A 34 20.11 -23.60 21.46
N GLU A 35 19.06 -22.80 21.66
CA GLU A 35 17.70 -23.31 21.83
C GLU A 35 17.12 -23.78 20.49
N ARG A 36 16.56 -25.00 20.47
CA ARG A 36 15.86 -25.56 19.30
C ARG A 36 14.35 -25.51 19.51
N ILE A 37 13.70 -24.51 18.93
CA ILE A 37 12.24 -24.35 18.99
C ILE A 37 11.59 -25.18 17.87
N GLN A 38 10.81 -26.18 18.25
CA GLN A 38 10.07 -27.01 17.28
C GLN A 38 8.84 -26.28 16.76
N LEU A 39 8.67 -26.28 15.43
CA LEU A 39 7.51 -25.64 14.80
C LEU A 39 6.26 -26.48 15.01
N SER A 40 5.17 -25.83 15.44
CA SER A 40 3.82 -26.42 15.42
C SER A 40 3.37 -26.72 13.98
N SER A 41 2.41 -27.63 13.82
CA SER A 41 1.85 -27.96 12.50
C SER A 41 1.28 -26.73 11.79
N MET A 42 0.61 -25.84 12.53
CA MET A 42 0.10 -24.57 11.99
C MET A 42 1.23 -23.68 11.50
N ARG A 43 2.31 -23.51 12.28
CA ARG A 43 3.45 -22.67 11.89
C ARG A 43 4.17 -23.20 10.65
N LYS A 44 4.26 -24.52 10.48
CA LYS A 44 4.80 -25.16 9.26
C LYS A 44 3.96 -24.82 8.02
N VAL A 45 2.64 -24.88 8.13
CA VAL A 45 1.72 -24.52 7.03
C VAL A 45 1.85 -23.04 6.66
N ILE A 46 1.88 -22.15 7.67
CA ILE A 46 2.07 -20.71 7.44
C ILE A 46 3.40 -20.46 6.70
N ALA A 47 4.50 -21.05 7.17
CA ALA A 47 5.82 -20.89 6.54
C ALA A 47 5.83 -21.33 5.07
N SER A 48 5.24 -22.49 4.78
CA SER A 48 5.11 -22.99 3.40
C SER A 48 4.27 -22.07 2.52
N ARG A 49 3.12 -21.58 3.01
CA ARG A 49 2.25 -20.65 2.27
C ARG A 49 2.91 -19.31 1.99
N LEU A 50 3.65 -18.76 2.95
CA LEU A 50 4.39 -17.50 2.76
C LEU A 50 5.51 -17.65 1.72
N LEU A 51 6.23 -18.76 1.73
CA LEU A 51 7.26 -19.05 0.74
C LEU A 51 6.63 -19.15 -0.66
N THR A 52 5.56 -19.93 -0.81
CA THR A 52 4.82 -20.05 -2.08
C THR A 52 4.36 -18.68 -2.58
N SER A 53 3.81 -17.83 -1.71
CA SER A 53 3.42 -16.47 -2.10
C SER A 53 4.60 -15.69 -2.68
N LYS A 54 5.73 -15.64 -1.97
CA LYS A 54 6.89 -14.84 -2.39
C LYS A 54 7.60 -15.36 -3.64
N THR A 55 7.60 -16.67 -3.87
CA THR A 55 8.31 -17.25 -5.03
C THR A 55 7.44 -17.30 -6.28
N THR A 56 6.11 -17.41 -6.13
CA THR A 56 5.19 -17.59 -7.27
C THR A 56 4.49 -16.30 -7.70
N ILE A 57 4.41 -15.29 -6.83
CA ILE A 57 3.77 -14.00 -7.11
C ILE A 57 4.84 -12.93 -7.29
N PRO A 58 4.94 -12.29 -8.48
CA PRO A 58 5.77 -11.10 -8.65
C PRO A 58 5.12 -9.92 -7.90
N HIS A 59 5.55 -9.73 -6.65
CA HIS A 59 5.01 -8.70 -5.78
C HIS A 59 5.38 -7.32 -6.30
N PHE A 60 4.36 -6.48 -6.47
CA PHE A 60 4.50 -5.05 -6.69
C PHE A 60 4.03 -4.30 -5.44
N TYR A 61 4.81 -3.32 -5.00
CA TYR A 61 4.59 -2.59 -3.75
C TYR A 61 4.32 -1.13 -4.03
N LEU A 62 3.34 -0.57 -3.32
CA LEU A 62 3.06 0.85 -3.33
C LEU A 62 2.83 1.36 -1.93
N HIS A 63 3.23 2.60 -1.72
CA HIS A 63 2.98 3.32 -0.48
C HIS A 63 2.29 4.63 -0.79
N LEU A 64 1.21 4.88 -0.08
CA LEU A 64 0.49 6.15 -0.10
C LEU A 64 0.43 6.71 1.31
N GLU A 65 0.82 7.96 1.47
CA GLU A 65 0.56 8.72 2.69
C GLU A 65 -0.76 9.48 2.52
N VAL A 66 -1.70 9.32 3.46
CA VAL A 66 -3.01 9.99 3.44
C VAL A 66 -3.22 10.89 4.65
N ASP A 67 -4.04 11.93 4.51
CA ASP A 67 -4.53 12.72 5.66
C ASP A 67 -5.52 11.89 6.48
N ALA A 68 -5.16 11.55 7.73
CA ALA A 68 -6.00 10.77 8.63
C ALA A 68 -6.91 11.64 9.50
N ALA A 69 -6.76 12.98 9.49
CA ALA A 69 -7.55 13.86 10.34
C ALA A 69 -9.06 13.78 10.07
N PRO A 70 -9.56 13.74 8.81
CA PRO A 70 -10.99 13.60 8.55
C PRO A 70 -11.55 12.27 9.09
N LEU A 71 -10.77 11.19 8.97
CA LEU A 71 -11.14 9.88 9.49
C LEU A 71 -11.25 9.89 11.03
N MET A 72 -10.32 10.55 11.71
CA MET A 72 -10.38 10.70 13.17
C MET A 72 -11.59 11.53 13.62
N ALA A 73 -11.93 12.58 12.89
CA ALA A 73 -13.08 13.43 13.17
C ALA A 73 -14.40 12.64 13.07
N ILE A 74 -14.60 11.92 11.96
CA ILE A 74 -15.79 11.07 11.77
C ILE A 74 -15.88 10.00 12.87
N ARG A 75 -14.75 9.34 13.17
CA ARG A 75 -14.72 8.33 14.23
C ARG A 75 -15.12 8.92 15.58
N ARG A 76 -14.63 10.11 15.93
CA ARG A 76 -15.01 10.80 17.18
C ARG A 76 -16.52 11.05 17.20
N GLN A 77 -17.06 11.68 16.15
CA GLN A 77 -18.49 11.97 16.05
C GLN A 77 -19.37 10.71 16.18
N VAL A 78 -19.02 9.64 15.48
CA VAL A 78 -19.78 8.38 15.51
C VAL A 78 -19.72 7.73 16.91
N ASN A 79 -18.55 7.76 17.57
CA ASN A 79 -18.40 7.20 18.91
C ASN A 79 -19.11 8.04 19.98
N ASP A 80 -19.06 9.37 19.90
CA ASP A 80 -19.76 10.26 20.83
C ASP A 80 -21.28 10.06 20.74
N GLN A 81 -21.81 9.79 19.54
CA GLN A 81 -23.21 9.42 19.35
C GLN A 81 -23.50 8.02 19.92
N ALA A 82 -22.63 7.05 19.65
CA ALA A 82 -22.80 5.69 20.17
C ALA A 82 -22.78 5.66 21.71
N GLU A 83 -21.93 6.46 22.36
CA GLU A 83 -21.89 6.55 23.82
C GLU A 83 -23.20 7.05 24.42
N LYS A 84 -23.86 8.03 23.78
CA LYS A 84 -25.18 8.53 24.20
C LYS A 84 -26.29 7.50 24.06
N THR A 85 -26.15 6.54 23.15
CA THR A 85 -27.15 5.50 22.89
C THR A 85 -26.74 4.12 23.42
N HIS A 86 -25.69 4.03 24.26
CA HIS A 86 -25.08 2.76 24.70
C HIS A 86 -24.77 1.78 23.53
N GLY A 87 -24.34 2.34 22.41
CA GLY A 87 -24.05 1.65 21.15
C GLY A 87 -22.64 1.07 21.05
N ASN A 88 -22.34 0.50 19.89
CA ASN A 88 -21.05 -0.12 19.59
C ASN A 88 -19.94 0.94 19.45
N LYS A 89 -18.79 0.73 20.12
CA LYS A 89 -17.58 1.53 19.93
C LYS A 89 -16.84 1.12 18.67
N TYR A 90 -16.55 2.08 17.79
CA TYR A 90 -15.87 1.84 16.52
C TYR A 90 -14.37 2.15 16.59
N SER A 91 -13.57 1.25 16.02
CA SER A 91 -12.12 1.39 15.85
C SER A 91 -11.80 2.14 14.56
N VAL A 92 -10.57 2.67 14.44
CA VAL A 92 -10.08 3.22 13.16
C VAL A 92 -10.09 2.13 12.07
N ASN A 93 -9.73 0.90 12.45
CA ASN A 93 -9.72 -0.24 11.56
C ASN A 93 -11.09 -0.49 10.93
N ASP A 94 -12.20 -0.34 11.67
CA ASP A 94 -13.56 -0.59 11.16
C ASP A 94 -13.87 0.29 9.94
N PHE A 95 -13.50 1.57 10.02
CA PHE A 95 -13.68 2.52 8.92
C PHE A 95 -12.75 2.22 7.75
N VAL A 96 -11.49 1.86 8.03
CA VAL A 96 -10.53 1.47 6.99
C VAL A 96 -11.03 0.24 6.24
N LEU A 97 -11.50 -0.79 6.95
CA LEU A 97 -12.09 -1.98 6.33
C LEU A 97 -13.29 -1.62 5.45
N LYS A 98 -14.18 -0.73 5.91
CA LYS A 98 -15.33 -0.28 5.10
C LYS A 98 -14.90 0.51 3.85
N ALA A 99 -13.87 1.34 3.97
CA ALA A 99 -13.28 2.06 2.84
C ALA A 99 -12.66 1.09 1.82
N VAL A 100 -11.92 0.09 2.29
CA VAL A 100 -11.31 -0.94 1.43
C VAL A 100 -12.39 -1.72 0.67
N ILE A 101 -13.44 -2.18 1.34
CA ILE A 101 -14.56 -2.88 0.68
C ILE A 101 -15.14 -2.01 -0.44
N SER A 102 -15.34 -0.71 -0.18
CA SER A 102 -15.91 0.22 -1.15
C SER A 102 -14.95 0.46 -2.33
N ALA A 103 -13.66 0.63 -2.06
CA ALA A 103 -12.63 0.80 -3.09
C ALA A 103 -12.49 -0.45 -3.98
N THR A 104 -12.57 -1.64 -3.40
CA THR A 104 -12.52 -2.91 -4.13
C THR A 104 -13.68 -3.08 -5.11
N LYS A 105 -14.88 -2.57 -4.79
CA LYS A 105 -16.01 -2.54 -5.73
C LYS A 105 -15.78 -1.59 -6.91
N ILE A 106 -15.11 -0.47 -6.65
CA ILE A 106 -14.83 0.56 -7.67
C ILE A 106 -13.68 0.14 -8.59
N VAL A 107 -12.73 -0.65 -8.07
CA VAL A 107 -11.58 -1.17 -8.82
C VAL A 107 -11.61 -2.70 -8.82
N PRO A 108 -12.43 -3.33 -9.69
CA PRO A 108 -12.65 -4.78 -9.69
C PRO A 108 -11.40 -5.63 -9.93
N ALA A 109 -10.34 -5.05 -10.53
CA ALA A 109 -9.08 -5.75 -10.74
C ALA A 109 -8.39 -6.18 -9.43
N ILE A 110 -8.70 -5.54 -8.32
CA ILE A 110 -8.18 -5.90 -7.00
C ILE A 110 -8.96 -7.08 -6.42
N ASN A 111 -10.23 -7.20 -6.80
CA ASN A 111 -11.10 -8.32 -6.43
C ASN A 111 -10.91 -9.50 -7.42
N ALA A 112 -9.67 -9.89 -7.67
CA ALA A 112 -9.34 -10.88 -8.66
C ALA A 112 -8.23 -11.83 -8.20
N SER A 113 -8.00 -12.87 -8.98
CA SER A 113 -6.99 -13.90 -8.75
C SER A 113 -6.41 -14.37 -10.08
N PHE A 114 -5.11 -14.64 -10.10
CA PHE A 114 -4.42 -15.25 -11.23
C PHE A 114 -4.59 -16.77 -11.18
N ALA A 115 -5.16 -17.36 -12.22
CA ALA A 115 -5.45 -18.78 -12.32
C ALA A 115 -4.58 -19.51 -13.37
N GLY A 116 -3.39 -18.98 -13.66
CA GLY A 116 -2.43 -19.60 -14.59
C GLY A 116 -2.62 -19.13 -16.03
N ASP A 117 -3.74 -19.51 -16.66
CA ASP A 117 -4.09 -19.15 -18.04
C ASP A 117 -5.15 -18.03 -18.14
N HIS A 118 -5.86 -17.75 -17.05
CA HIS A 118 -6.88 -16.71 -16.98
C HIS A 118 -6.86 -15.96 -15.63
N ILE A 119 -7.63 -14.87 -15.57
CA ILE A 119 -7.86 -14.10 -14.35
C ILE A 119 -9.30 -14.34 -13.90
N VAL A 120 -9.48 -14.81 -12.66
CA VAL A 120 -10.79 -14.93 -12.04
C VAL A 120 -11.11 -13.61 -11.35
N ARG A 121 -12.20 -12.94 -11.76
CA ARG A 121 -12.74 -11.78 -11.05
C ARG A 121 -13.91 -12.22 -10.19
N PHE A 122 -13.88 -11.89 -8.91
CA PHE A 122 -14.90 -12.30 -7.97
C PHE A 122 -16.07 -11.31 -7.97
N ALA A 123 -17.30 -11.84 -7.92
CA ALA A 123 -18.52 -11.04 -7.86
C ALA A 123 -18.69 -10.36 -6.49
N ASN A 124 -18.35 -11.09 -5.42
CA ASN A 124 -18.51 -10.65 -4.04
C ASN A 124 -17.15 -10.31 -3.43
N VAL A 125 -17.14 -9.47 -2.38
CA VAL A 125 -15.92 -9.10 -1.66
C VAL A 125 -15.78 -9.96 -0.41
N GLY A 126 -14.78 -10.84 -0.42
CA GLY A 126 -14.36 -11.60 0.76
C GLY A 126 -13.25 -10.88 1.48
N LEU A 127 -13.59 -10.10 2.51
CA LEU A 127 -12.60 -9.32 3.25
C LEU A 127 -11.91 -10.18 4.31
N SER A 128 -10.64 -10.50 4.07
CA SER A 128 -9.78 -11.18 5.05
C SER A 128 -9.15 -10.16 5.98
N VAL A 129 -9.18 -10.42 7.29
CA VAL A 129 -8.62 -9.51 8.30
C VAL A 129 -7.50 -10.22 9.04
N ALA A 130 -6.29 -9.67 8.98
CA ALA A 130 -5.15 -10.25 9.67
C ALA A 130 -5.23 -10.01 11.19
N ILE A 131 -5.16 -11.09 11.96
CA ILE A 131 -5.23 -11.07 13.43
C ILE A 131 -4.04 -11.85 13.97
N ALA A 132 -3.24 -11.19 14.82
CA ALA A 132 -2.11 -11.81 15.49
C ALA A 132 -2.56 -12.75 16.61
N VAL A 133 -1.92 -13.90 16.71
CA VAL A 133 -2.08 -14.92 17.76
C VAL A 133 -0.70 -15.43 18.18
N ASP A 134 -0.58 -16.09 19.33
CA ASP A 134 0.74 -16.49 19.88
C ASP A 134 1.58 -17.34 18.90
N ASP A 135 0.92 -18.23 18.16
CA ASP A 135 1.58 -19.14 17.22
C ASP A 135 1.79 -18.55 15.81
N GLY A 136 1.34 -17.32 15.55
CA GLY A 136 1.51 -16.65 14.25
C GLY A 136 0.40 -15.67 13.88
N LEU A 137 -0.02 -15.71 12.61
CA LEU A 137 -1.01 -14.79 12.06
C LEU A 137 -2.13 -15.61 11.41
N VAL A 138 -3.37 -15.27 11.75
CA VAL A 138 -4.56 -15.88 11.15
C VAL A 138 -5.36 -14.83 10.39
N THR A 139 -6.05 -15.25 9.33
CA THR A 139 -6.77 -14.34 8.42
C THR A 139 -8.21 -14.81 8.22
N PRO A 140 -9.10 -14.69 9.23
CA PRO A 140 -10.51 -14.99 9.03
C PRO A 140 -11.15 -14.02 8.03
N VAL A 141 -12.23 -14.49 7.40
CA VAL A 141 -12.87 -13.85 6.25
C VAL A 141 -14.29 -13.40 6.58
N ILE A 142 -14.54 -12.12 6.36
CA ILE A 142 -15.89 -11.56 6.30
C ILE A 142 -16.41 -11.77 4.87
N LYS A 143 -17.23 -12.80 4.68
CA LYS A 143 -17.89 -13.10 3.38
C LYS A 143 -18.90 -12.02 3.03
N GLU A 144 -19.06 -11.73 1.73
CA GLU A 144 -20.01 -10.75 1.19
C GLU A 144 -19.95 -9.41 1.92
N ALA A 145 -18.73 -8.90 2.13
CA ALA A 145 -18.48 -7.75 2.97
C ALA A 145 -19.14 -6.45 2.43
N GLU A 146 -19.44 -6.41 1.13
CA GLU A 146 -20.12 -5.31 0.46
C GLU A 146 -21.54 -5.05 0.97
N SER A 147 -22.26 -6.11 1.39
CA SER A 147 -23.64 -6.00 1.88
C SER A 147 -23.68 -5.62 3.36
N LYS A 148 -22.55 -5.67 4.06
CA LYS A 148 -22.48 -5.49 5.52
C LYS A 148 -22.38 -4.02 5.91
N SER A 149 -23.12 -3.66 6.96
CA SER A 149 -23.02 -2.36 7.62
C SER A 149 -21.70 -2.22 8.38
N LEU A 150 -21.31 -0.99 8.72
CA LEU A 150 -20.14 -0.73 9.55
C LEU A 150 -20.24 -1.44 10.92
N LEU A 151 -21.44 -1.48 11.50
CA LEU A 151 -21.73 -2.21 12.73
C LEU A 151 -21.47 -3.71 12.59
N ALA A 152 -21.96 -4.32 11.51
CA ALA A 152 -21.77 -5.75 11.26
C ALA A 152 -20.29 -6.10 11.07
N ILE A 153 -19.53 -5.26 10.36
CA ILE A 153 -18.08 -5.43 10.19
C ILE A 153 -17.37 -5.31 11.54
N SER A 154 -17.65 -4.26 12.31
CA SER A 154 -17.05 -4.04 13.64
C SER A 154 -17.29 -5.21 14.60
N ARG A 155 -18.53 -5.72 14.63
CA ARG A 155 -18.89 -6.89 15.46
C ARG A 155 -18.17 -8.16 15.00
N ALA A 156 -18.12 -8.43 13.70
CA ALA A 156 -17.43 -9.60 13.15
C ALA A 156 -15.93 -9.59 13.47
N VAL A 157 -15.26 -8.44 13.32
CA VAL A 157 -13.83 -8.31 13.64
C VAL A 157 -13.56 -8.53 15.13
N LYS A 158 -14.41 -8.00 16.01
CA LYS A 158 -14.27 -8.20 17.46
C LYS A 158 -14.48 -9.65 17.86
N ASP A 159 -15.47 -10.31 17.28
CA ASP A 159 -15.73 -11.74 17.48
C ASP A 159 -14.54 -12.59 17.02
N PHE A 160 -14.04 -12.35 15.80
CA PHE A 160 -12.84 -13.01 15.29
C PHE A 160 -11.63 -12.77 16.19
N ALA A 161 -11.41 -11.54 16.66
CA ALA A 161 -10.29 -11.24 17.56
C ALA A 161 -10.41 -11.97 18.91
N ALA A 162 -11.61 -12.07 19.46
CA ALA A 162 -11.85 -12.82 20.70
C ALA A 162 -11.61 -14.32 20.50
N ARG A 163 -12.19 -14.91 19.44
CA ARG A 163 -12.06 -16.35 19.16
C ARG A 163 -10.67 -16.74 18.66
N ALA A 164 -9.95 -15.85 17.99
CA ALA A 164 -8.58 -16.08 17.52
C ALA A 164 -7.62 -16.29 18.70
N LYS A 165 -7.75 -15.47 19.76
CA LYS A 165 -6.96 -15.62 20.99
C LYS A 165 -7.14 -17.00 21.64
N ASP A 166 -8.38 -17.48 21.64
CA ASP A 166 -8.73 -18.78 22.20
C ASP A 166 -8.52 -19.97 21.21
N LYS A 167 -8.01 -19.71 20.00
CA LYS A 167 -7.87 -20.71 18.91
C LYS A 167 -9.20 -21.40 18.54
N LYS A 168 -10.33 -20.69 18.67
CA LYS A 168 -11.71 -21.15 18.40
C LYS A 168 -12.27 -20.71 17.04
N LEU A 169 -11.40 -20.32 16.11
CA LEU A 169 -11.80 -20.06 14.72
C LEU A 169 -12.05 -21.38 14.00
N LEU A 170 -13.12 -21.43 13.22
CA LEU A 170 -13.52 -22.60 12.46
C LEU A 170 -12.82 -22.62 11.10
N PRO A 171 -12.50 -23.80 10.53
CA PRO A 171 -11.82 -23.91 9.25
C PRO A 171 -12.51 -23.18 8.08
N ASN A 172 -13.84 -23.15 8.06
CA ASN A 172 -14.65 -22.50 7.02
C ASN A 172 -14.59 -20.95 7.06
N GLU A 173 -14.02 -20.38 8.13
CA GLU A 173 -13.84 -18.95 8.31
C GLU A 173 -12.56 -18.44 7.65
N PHE A 174 -11.67 -19.32 7.22
CA PHE A 174 -10.46 -18.95 6.46
C PHE A 174 -10.68 -18.94 4.95
N ASP A 175 -11.87 -19.37 4.50
CA ASP A 175 -12.18 -19.56 3.08
C ASP A 175 -13.00 -18.40 2.48
N GLY A 176 -12.88 -18.23 1.17
CA GLY A 176 -13.61 -17.23 0.40
C GLY A 176 -13.04 -15.82 0.48
N GLY A 177 -11.80 -15.66 0.95
CA GLY A 177 -11.12 -14.36 0.99
C GLY A 177 -10.63 -13.93 -0.40
N THR A 178 -10.94 -12.69 -0.80
CA THR A 178 -10.57 -12.11 -2.10
C THR A 178 -9.62 -10.93 -1.97
N ILE A 179 -9.65 -10.25 -0.82
CA ILE A 179 -8.72 -9.17 -0.46
C ILE A 179 -8.37 -9.26 1.02
N THR A 180 -7.13 -8.94 1.38
CA THR A 180 -6.67 -8.95 2.78
C THR A 180 -6.33 -7.54 3.26
N VAL A 181 -6.68 -7.23 4.52
CA VAL A 181 -6.18 -6.06 5.22
C VAL A 181 -5.40 -6.50 6.45
N SER A 182 -4.18 -5.98 6.55
CA SER A 182 -3.31 -6.12 7.71
C SER A 182 -3.06 -4.74 8.32
N ASN A 183 -3.20 -4.63 9.63
CA ASN A 183 -3.05 -3.36 10.34
C ASN A 183 -2.03 -3.53 11.44
N LEU A 184 -0.90 -2.82 11.33
CA LEU A 184 0.10 -2.73 12.40
C LEU A 184 0.17 -1.34 13.02
N GLY A 185 -0.70 -0.42 12.57
CA GLY A 185 -0.78 0.93 13.12
C GLY A 185 -1.19 0.99 14.58
N ALA A 186 -1.94 -0.01 15.06
CA ALA A 186 -2.25 -0.14 16.49
C ALA A 186 -0.99 -0.40 17.36
N TRP A 187 0.10 -0.87 16.77
CA TRP A 187 1.40 -1.10 17.42
C TRP A 187 2.41 0.02 17.14
N GLY A 188 1.97 1.16 16.58
CA GLY A 188 2.84 2.29 16.30
C GLY A 188 3.75 2.12 15.07
N ILE A 189 3.58 1.06 14.29
CA ILE A 189 4.35 0.84 13.07
C ILE A 189 3.91 1.84 12.01
N GLU A 190 4.85 2.65 11.53
CA GLU A 190 4.58 3.70 10.54
C GLU A 190 4.24 3.12 9.16
N SER A 191 4.96 2.11 8.68
CA SER A 191 4.73 1.47 7.37
C SER A 191 5.34 0.07 7.33
N PHE A 192 4.73 -0.84 6.57
CA PHE A 192 5.27 -2.18 6.32
C PHE A 192 4.69 -2.78 5.04
N ASP A 193 5.41 -3.73 4.44
CA ASP A 193 4.94 -4.48 3.27
C ASP A 193 4.38 -5.84 3.71
N ALA A 194 3.08 -6.04 3.50
CA ALA A 194 2.47 -7.31 3.77
C ALA A 194 2.72 -8.29 2.61
N ILE A 195 2.79 -9.58 2.94
CA ILE A 195 2.92 -10.63 1.94
C ILE A 195 1.53 -10.95 1.42
N VAL A 196 1.35 -10.94 0.09
CA VAL A 196 0.06 -11.29 -0.54
C VAL A 196 -0.40 -12.64 -0.03
N ASN A 197 -1.68 -12.78 0.31
CA ASN A 197 -2.26 -14.03 0.80
C ASN A 197 -2.86 -14.82 -0.37
N PRO A 198 -2.17 -15.82 -0.95
CA PRO A 198 -2.66 -16.52 -2.13
C PRO A 198 -3.97 -17.25 -1.82
N PRO A 199 -4.93 -17.31 -2.77
CA PRO A 199 -4.79 -16.92 -4.18
C PRO A 199 -5.18 -15.45 -4.48
N GLN A 200 -5.28 -14.58 -3.47
CA GLN A 200 -5.72 -13.20 -3.65
C GLN A 200 -4.71 -12.38 -4.44
N ALA A 201 -5.18 -11.39 -5.21
CA ALA A 201 -4.30 -10.50 -5.97
C ALA A 201 -3.68 -9.37 -5.12
N ALA A 202 -4.21 -9.07 -3.93
CA ALA A 202 -3.81 -7.89 -3.19
C ALA A 202 -3.95 -8.01 -1.66
N ILE A 203 -3.05 -7.35 -0.95
CA ILE A 203 -3.12 -7.12 0.49
C ILE A 203 -2.77 -5.67 0.82
N LEU A 204 -3.55 -5.05 1.70
CA LEU A 204 -3.28 -3.71 2.20
C LEU A 204 -2.60 -3.77 3.58
N SER A 205 -1.61 -2.91 3.75
CA SER A 205 -0.90 -2.67 5.01
C SER A 205 -1.27 -1.31 5.57
N ILE A 206 -1.83 -1.27 6.77
CA ILE A 206 -2.25 -0.02 7.43
C ILE A 206 -1.25 0.33 8.53
N GLY A 207 -0.59 1.47 8.35
CA GLY A 207 0.34 2.05 9.32
C GLY A 207 -0.36 2.89 10.40
N ALA A 208 0.43 3.38 11.34
CA ALA A 208 -0.03 4.24 12.42
C ALA A 208 -0.42 5.63 11.90
N ALA A 209 -1.40 6.26 12.55
CA ALA A 209 -1.70 7.68 12.35
C ALA A 209 -0.75 8.50 13.23
N ILE A 210 0.17 9.25 12.60
CA ILE A 210 1.26 9.98 13.25
C ILE A 210 1.19 11.45 12.86
N GLU A 211 1.41 12.36 13.81
CA GLU A 211 1.53 13.79 13.51
C GLU A 211 2.88 14.08 12.82
N LYS A 212 2.81 14.70 11.64
CA LYS A 212 3.98 15.07 10.83
C LYS A 212 3.91 16.54 10.42
N PRO A 213 5.06 17.20 10.18
CA PRO A 213 5.07 18.51 9.55
C PRO A 213 4.61 18.38 8.09
N VAL A 214 3.56 19.09 7.72
CA VAL A 214 2.97 19.05 6.37
C VAL A 214 2.80 20.45 5.83
N VAL A 215 2.94 20.62 4.52
CA VAL A 215 2.69 21.91 3.87
C VAL A 215 1.20 22.03 3.56
N LYS A 216 0.52 23.01 4.16
CA LYS A 216 -0.84 23.44 3.80
C LYS A 216 -0.79 24.93 3.45
N ASN A 217 -1.26 25.31 2.28
CA ASN A 217 -1.26 26.71 1.79
C ASN A 217 0.11 27.41 1.88
N GLY A 218 1.19 26.68 1.57
CA GLY A 218 2.56 27.22 1.63
C GLY A 218 3.17 27.34 3.02
N GLN A 219 2.45 26.93 4.08
CA GLN A 219 2.95 26.95 5.45
C GLN A 219 3.15 25.53 6.00
N ILE A 220 4.18 25.34 6.81
CA ILE A 220 4.42 24.09 7.53
C ILE A 220 3.52 24.09 8.77
N VAL A 221 2.60 23.13 8.83
CA VAL A 221 1.67 22.92 9.95
C VAL A 221 1.72 21.45 10.39
N PRO A 222 1.41 21.13 11.66
CA PRO A 222 1.18 19.76 12.06
C PRO A 222 0.01 19.14 11.28
N GLY A 223 0.18 17.92 10.79
CA GLY A 223 -0.87 17.17 10.11
C GLY A 223 -0.82 15.69 10.46
N LEU A 224 -1.98 15.10 10.71
CA LEU A 224 -2.08 13.68 11.01
C LEU A 224 -1.98 12.86 9.72
N ARG A 225 -0.92 12.07 9.59
CA ARG A 225 -0.63 11.26 8.41
C ARG A 225 -0.71 9.78 8.74
N MET A 226 -1.24 9.00 7.81
CA MET A 226 -1.28 7.54 7.90
C MET A 226 -0.78 6.95 6.59
N ASN A 227 0.16 6.00 6.68
CA ASN A 227 0.61 5.28 5.50
C ASN A 227 -0.29 4.08 5.21
N ILE A 228 -0.60 3.91 3.94
CA ILE A 228 -1.29 2.75 3.39
C ILE A 228 -0.35 2.12 2.37
N GLY A 229 0.13 0.92 2.71
CA GLY A 229 0.85 0.05 1.78
C GLY A 229 -0.12 -0.82 1.00
N LEU A 230 0.22 -1.13 -0.25
CA LEU A 230 -0.45 -2.13 -1.05
C LEU A 230 0.61 -3.04 -1.65
N SER A 231 0.49 -4.33 -1.39
CA SER A 231 1.26 -5.36 -2.07
C SER A 231 0.31 -6.13 -2.98
N CYS A 232 0.65 -6.24 -4.26
CA CYS A 232 -0.21 -6.91 -5.23
C CYS A 232 0.57 -7.82 -6.19
N ASP A 233 -0.16 -8.74 -6.81
CA ASP A 233 0.34 -9.57 -7.91
C ASP A 233 0.38 -8.74 -9.19
N HIS A 234 1.58 -8.44 -9.67
CA HIS A 234 1.76 -7.61 -10.87
C HIS A 234 1.23 -8.28 -12.15
N ARG A 235 0.92 -9.58 -12.13
CA ARG A 235 0.24 -10.28 -13.24
C ARG A 235 -1.23 -9.90 -13.36
N VAL A 236 -1.84 -9.40 -12.28
CA VAL A 236 -3.28 -9.07 -12.20
C VAL A 236 -3.50 -7.57 -12.09
N VAL A 237 -2.71 -6.90 -11.23
CA VAL A 237 -2.86 -5.48 -10.92
C VAL A 237 -1.65 -4.72 -11.50
N ASP A 238 -1.94 -3.69 -12.29
CA ASP A 238 -0.93 -2.81 -12.88
C ASP A 238 -1.03 -1.37 -12.34
N GLY A 239 -0.10 -0.51 -12.77
CA GLY A 239 -0.06 0.91 -12.41
C GLY A 239 -1.35 1.69 -12.66
N ARG A 240 -2.19 1.30 -13.61
CA ARG A 240 -3.42 2.02 -13.94
C ARG A 240 -4.47 1.83 -12.85
N HIS A 241 -4.71 0.59 -12.46
CA HIS A 241 -5.66 0.27 -11.38
C HIS A 241 -5.30 0.97 -10.06
N LEU A 242 -4.01 1.22 -9.88
CA LEU A 242 -3.44 1.83 -8.68
C LEU A 242 -3.64 3.34 -8.64
N VAL A 243 -3.59 4.01 -9.80
CA VAL A 243 -4.01 5.41 -9.92
C VAL A 243 -5.48 5.56 -9.53
N ASP A 244 -6.32 4.59 -9.92
CA ASP A 244 -7.75 4.62 -9.59
C ASP A 244 -8.01 4.38 -8.09
N LEU A 245 -7.22 3.52 -7.43
CA LEU A 245 -7.24 3.41 -5.97
C LEU A 245 -6.82 4.68 -5.26
N ARG A 246 -5.72 5.32 -5.71
CA ARG A 246 -5.25 6.57 -5.11
C ARG A 246 -6.33 7.65 -5.14
N ARG A 247 -7.11 7.73 -6.23
CA ARG A 247 -8.23 8.66 -6.35
C ARG A 247 -9.35 8.39 -5.33
N GLN A 248 -9.52 7.14 -4.90
CA GLN A 248 -10.48 6.81 -3.83
C GLN A 248 -9.94 7.19 -2.45
N ALA A 249 -8.63 7.04 -2.22
CA ALA A 249 -7.99 7.37 -0.96
C ALA A 249 -7.89 8.88 -0.72
N GLU A 250 -7.64 9.68 -1.76
CA GLU A 250 -7.55 11.14 -1.68
C GLU A 250 -8.33 11.81 -2.84
N PRO A 251 -9.67 11.91 -2.77
CA PRO A 251 -10.49 12.42 -3.86
C PRO A 251 -10.23 13.90 -4.20
N GLU A 252 -9.71 14.68 -3.24
CA GLU A 252 -9.44 16.11 -3.40
C GLU A 252 -8.08 16.42 -4.06
N ARG A 253 -7.12 15.48 -4.03
CA ARG A 253 -5.81 15.65 -4.67
C ARG A 253 -5.84 15.20 -6.14
N ARG A 254 -6.71 15.83 -6.94
CA ARG A 254 -6.80 15.53 -8.38
C ARG A 254 -5.67 16.19 -9.17
N ASP A 255 -4.93 15.33 -9.86
CA ASP A 255 -4.01 15.56 -10.98
C ASP A 255 -2.77 16.45 -10.75
N ILE A 256 -1.60 15.81 -10.63
CA ILE A 256 -0.29 16.49 -10.63
C ILE A 256 0.09 16.95 -12.05
N ARG A 257 -0.62 16.52 -13.09
CA ARG A 257 -0.32 16.85 -14.49
C ARG A 257 -0.80 18.26 -14.89
N GLY A 258 -1.34 19.04 -13.96
CA GLY A 258 -1.86 20.39 -14.20
C GLY A 258 -0.90 21.56 -13.92
N HIS A 259 0.40 21.32 -13.69
CA HIS A 259 1.38 22.40 -13.53
C HIS A 259 2.52 22.27 -14.56
N GLN A 260 2.18 22.35 -15.85
CA GLN A 260 3.14 22.90 -16.80
C GLN A 260 3.02 24.42 -16.72
N PRO A 261 4.06 25.17 -16.31
CA PRO A 261 4.09 26.60 -16.52
C PRO A 261 3.97 26.83 -18.03
N GLY A 262 2.92 27.53 -18.43
CA GLY A 262 2.59 27.73 -19.84
C GLY A 262 3.81 28.19 -20.62
N ALA A 263 4.12 27.46 -21.69
CA ALA A 263 5.01 27.92 -22.73
C ALA A 263 4.44 29.26 -23.25
N ALA A 264 5.08 30.36 -22.85
CA ALA A 264 4.76 31.68 -23.36
C ALA A 264 5.00 31.65 -24.87
N GLY A 265 3.90 31.59 -25.63
CA GLY A 265 3.92 31.73 -27.07
C GLY A 265 4.63 33.02 -27.45
N HIS A 266 5.69 32.88 -28.24
CA HIS A 266 6.26 33.99 -28.99
C HIS A 266 5.24 34.47 -30.04
N GLY A 267 4.33 35.33 -29.61
CA GLY A 267 3.50 36.13 -30.49
C GLY A 267 4.30 37.32 -30.99
N GLY A 268 4.86 37.20 -32.19
CA GLY A 268 5.48 38.31 -32.90
C GLY A 268 4.45 39.38 -33.24
N GLY A 269 4.41 40.44 -32.45
CA GLY A 269 3.66 41.67 -32.71
C GLY A 269 4.60 42.75 -33.23
N HIS A 270 4.62 42.93 -34.55
CA HIS A 270 5.31 44.03 -35.22
C HIS A 270 4.50 45.32 -35.01
N ARG A 271 5.12 46.37 -34.45
CA ARG A 271 4.65 47.76 -34.52
C ARG A 271 5.85 48.68 -34.81
N PRO A 272 5.71 49.67 -35.72
CA PRO A 272 6.80 50.54 -36.11
C PRO A 272 6.81 51.88 -35.34
N GLY A 273 8.00 52.48 -35.26
CA GLY A 273 8.19 53.94 -35.15
C GLY A 273 8.41 54.49 -33.74
N ALA A 274 9.62 54.97 -33.43
CA ALA A 274 9.99 56.39 -33.58
C ALA A 274 11.24 56.76 -32.75
N ALA A 275 12.16 57.45 -33.42
CA ALA A 275 13.04 58.51 -32.93
C ALA A 275 13.94 58.25 -31.70
N GLY A 276 15.21 57.93 -32.00
CA GLY A 276 16.34 58.16 -31.11
C GLY A 276 16.96 59.54 -31.35
N THR A 277 16.93 60.38 -30.32
CA THR A 277 17.87 61.48 -29.99
C THR A 277 17.89 61.47 -28.45
N GLY A 278 18.96 61.59 -27.69
CA GLY A 278 20.35 61.98 -27.83
C GLY A 278 20.79 62.40 -26.41
N THR A 279 22.09 62.29 -26.12
CA THR A 279 22.83 62.97 -25.03
C THR A 279 22.72 62.56 -23.54
N ARG A 280 23.82 61.94 -23.08
CA ARG A 280 24.78 62.37 -22.01
C ARG A 280 24.40 62.48 -20.50
N HIS A 281 25.34 61.93 -19.72
CA HIS A 281 25.95 62.40 -18.45
C HIS A 281 25.46 61.94 -17.06
N ALA A 282 26.36 61.14 -16.43
CA ALA A 282 27.08 61.36 -15.15
C ALA A 282 26.40 61.41 -13.77
N GLY A 283 27.09 60.79 -12.79
CA GLY A 283 26.96 60.93 -11.33
C GLY A 283 26.43 59.65 -10.66
N GLY A 284 27.01 59.03 -9.63
CA GLY A 284 27.97 59.46 -8.62
C GLY A 284 27.43 59.09 -7.22
N GLY A 285 28.21 58.40 -6.37
CA GLY A 285 27.95 58.21 -4.92
C GLY A 285 27.58 56.77 -4.52
N ARG A 286 28.47 55.97 -3.91
CA ARG A 286 28.99 55.96 -2.52
C ARG A 286 28.00 55.45 -1.45
N GLY A 287 28.47 54.45 -0.68
CA GLY A 287 28.00 54.07 0.65
C GLY A 287 27.31 52.70 0.66
N GLY A 288 27.64 51.72 1.50
CA GLY A 288 28.58 51.65 2.61
C GLY A 288 28.57 50.21 3.14
N ALA A 289 29.71 49.79 3.68
CA ALA A 289 29.95 48.47 4.23
C ALA A 289 29.02 48.12 5.42
N ARG A 290 28.79 46.82 5.61
CA ARG A 290 28.90 46.19 6.94
C ARG A 290 29.04 44.67 6.82
N HIS A 291 30.25 44.20 7.11
CA HIS A 291 30.57 42.85 7.54
C HIS A 291 29.81 42.50 8.83
N CYS A 292 29.33 41.26 8.97
CA CYS A 292 29.53 40.51 10.21
C CYS A 292 29.47 39.00 9.96
N THR A 293 30.61 38.37 10.20
CA THR A 293 30.89 36.93 10.19
C THR A 293 30.37 36.21 11.44
N ARG A 294 30.37 34.85 11.36
CA ARG A 294 30.28 33.82 12.42
C ARG A 294 28.84 33.48 12.87
N ARG A 295 28.48 32.23 13.17
CA ARG A 295 29.27 31.05 13.59
C ARG A 295 28.42 29.79 13.41
N VAL A 296 29.02 28.73 12.89
CA VAL A 296 28.50 27.35 12.96
C VAL A 296 28.83 26.78 14.34
N ARG A 297 27.82 26.26 15.06
CA ARG A 297 27.90 25.30 16.16
C ARG A 297 26.82 24.26 15.83
N GLY A 298 27.03 22.95 15.73
CA GLY A 298 27.99 22.11 16.44
C GLY A 298 27.37 21.66 17.77
N ALA A 299 26.47 20.67 17.74
CA ALA A 299 25.98 19.97 18.93
C ALA A 299 25.82 18.47 18.62
N ARG A 300 26.51 17.68 19.45
CA ARG A 300 26.62 16.21 19.43
C ARG A 300 25.46 15.56 20.18
N ALA A 301 25.25 14.30 19.80
CA ALA A 301 24.74 13.13 20.52
C ALA A 301 24.39 13.22 22.02
N ALA A 302 23.29 12.55 22.39
CA ALA A 302 23.13 11.71 23.58
C ALA A 302 22.10 10.60 23.24
N VAL A 303 22.55 9.34 23.24
CA VAL A 303 22.19 8.23 24.15
C VAL A 303 20.80 7.66 23.88
#